data_AF-A0A9W4PAZ0-F1
#
_entry.id   AF-A0A9W4PAZ0-F1
#
_cell.length_a   1.000
_cell.length_b   1.000
_cell.length_c   1.000
_cell.angle_alpha   90.00
_cell.angle_beta   90.00
_cell.angle_gamma   90.00
#
_symmetry.space_group_name_H-M   'P 1'
#
loop_
_entity.id
_entity.type
_entity.pdbx_description
1 polymer ?
#
loop_
_entity_poly.entity_id
_entity_poly.type
_entity_poly.pdbx_seq_one_letter_code
_entity_poly.pdbx_strand_id
1 'polypeptide(L)'
;MVVVEGIESKGEAMVLSRNKVGLAQGFNDAAHSTNDSLYHLRSERIWKKMYFVDRQKIEQILGFLEKQLGLFEGHDNWDGDLSELIAERLIQTSIDSVLDVGNAVIDGFIMRDPGSYEDIIDILQDEKVISEEKAIQFKKVLPLRKMLVQDFIEVNHKELHAVFSENIEAFKQFPDLVRNYLTNELGPVSAFKN
;
A
#
# COMPACT_ATOMS: atom_id res chain seq x y z
N MET A 1 2.29 46.05 3.51
CA MET A 1 3.69 46.00 4.01
C MET A 1 3.55 45.88 5.53
N VAL A 2 3.75 44.74 6.18
CA VAL A 2 4.69 43.63 5.99
C VAL A 2 4.00 42.30 6.32
N VAL A 3 4.39 41.28 5.56
CA VAL A 3 4.08 39.84 5.67
C VAL A 3 4.77 39.24 6.90
N VAL A 4 4.10 38.34 7.64
CA VAL A 4 4.79 37.26 8.35
C VAL A 4 3.99 35.97 8.17
N GLU A 5 4.52 35.09 7.32
CA GLU A 5 4.19 33.67 7.24
C GLU A 5 4.80 32.90 8.41
N GLY A 6 4.21 31.75 8.73
CA GLY A 6 4.99 30.54 8.95
C GLY A 6 5.00 29.93 10.36
N ILE A 7 4.72 28.62 10.37
CA ILE A 7 5.08 27.61 11.39
C ILE A 7 4.04 27.37 12.49
N GLU A 8 2.92 26.71 12.18
CA GLU A 8 2.05 26.11 13.22
C GLU A 8 1.52 24.68 12.92
N SER A 9 1.96 23.99 11.85
CA SER A 9 1.37 22.69 11.47
C SER A 9 2.08 21.42 11.97
N LYS A 10 3.26 21.52 12.63
CA LYS A 10 3.99 20.34 13.17
C LYS A 10 3.74 20.05 14.65
N GLY A 11 3.27 21.03 15.42
CA GLY A 11 3.01 20.88 16.86
C GLY A 11 1.75 20.05 17.15
N GLU A 12 0.68 20.28 16.40
CA GLU A 12 -0.61 19.62 16.65
C GLU A 12 -0.61 18.13 16.27
N ALA A 13 0.08 17.74 15.20
CA ALA A 13 0.26 16.34 14.81
C ALA A 13 1.05 15.53 15.85
N MET A 14 2.05 16.15 16.49
CA MET A 14 2.85 15.52 17.54
C MET A 14 2.07 15.39 18.86
N VAL A 15 1.19 16.33 19.18
CA VAL A 15 0.29 16.25 20.35
C VAL A 15 -0.79 15.18 20.15
N LEU A 16 -1.33 15.05 18.92
CA LEU A 16 -2.25 13.96 18.56
C LEU A 16 -1.57 12.58 18.64
N SER A 17 -0.29 12.46 18.27
CA SER A 17 0.47 11.22 18.42
C SER A 17 0.67 10.82 19.90
N ARG A 18 0.99 11.79 20.77
CA ARG A 18 1.14 11.55 22.22
C ARG A 18 -0.18 11.17 22.90
N ASN A 19 -1.29 11.78 22.48
CA ASN A 19 -2.61 11.42 22.98
C ASN A 19 -3.07 10.04 22.50
N LYS A 20 -2.66 9.58 21.31
CA LYS A 20 -2.94 8.23 20.82
C LYS A 20 -2.12 7.15 21.55
N VAL A 21 -0.87 7.44 21.92
CA VAL A 21 -0.08 6.56 22.82
C VAL A 21 -0.72 6.50 24.21
N GLY A 22 -1.24 7.61 24.73
CA GLY A 22 -2.00 7.65 25.99
C GLY A 22 -3.32 6.87 25.93
N LEU A 23 -4.02 6.90 24.78
CA LEU A 23 -5.22 6.08 24.55
C LEU A 23 -4.85 4.60 24.49
N ALA A 24 -3.79 4.22 23.76
CA ALA A 24 -3.30 2.84 23.74
C ALA A 24 -2.92 2.33 25.15
N GLN A 25 -2.31 3.19 25.96
CA GLN A 25 -2.00 2.89 27.36
C GLN A 25 -3.27 2.75 28.23
N GLY A 26 -4.24 3.65 28.07
CA GLY A 26 -5.50 3.62 28.81
C GLY A 26 -6.41 2.43 28.43
N PHE A 27 -6.36 1.97 27.18
CA PHE A 27 -7.01 0.72 26.76
C PHE A 27 -6.33 -0.51 27.38
N ASN A 28 -5.01 -0.46 27.57
CA ASN A 28 -4.25 -1.53 28.21
C ASN A 28 -4.60 -1.65 29.71
N ASP A 29 -4.74 -0.51 30.39
CA ASP A 29 -5.12 -0.45 31.81
C ASP A 29 -6.59 -0.90 32.02
N ALA A 30 -7.49 -0.59 31.08
CA ALA A 30 -8.88 -1.05 31.11
C ALA A 30 -9.00 -2.57 30.87
N ALA A 31 -8.15 -3.15 30.01
CA ALA A 31 -8.11 -4.58 29.74
C ALA A 31 -7.56 -5.42 30.90
N HIS A 32 -6.78 -4.82 31.81
CA HIS A 32 -6.33 -5.47 33.04
C HIS A 32 -7.44 -5.65 34.10
N SER A 33 -8.63 -5.06 33.89
CA SER A 33 -9.76 -5.17 34.84
C SER A 33 -10.66 -6.38 34.65
N THR A 34 -10.54 -7.13 33.54
CA THR A 34 -11.35 -8.31 33.24
C THR A 34 -10.48 -9.57 33.11
N ASN A 35 -10.63 -10.46 34.09
CA ASN A 35 -9.83 -11.69 34.23
C ASN A 35 -10.26 -12.79 33.24
N ASP A 36 -10.13 -12.54 31.94
CA ASP A 36 -10.41 -13.55 30.90
C ASP A 36 -9.21 -13.72 29.94
N SER A 37 -8.26 -14.53 30.38
CA SER A 37 -6.92 -14.71 29.77
C SER A 37 -6.93 -15.16 28.30
N LEU A 38 -7.99 -15.82 27.83
CA LEU A 38 -8.09 -16.31 26.45
C LEU A 38 -8.51 -15.22 25.45
N TYR A 39 -9.32 -14.25 25.87
CA TYR A 39 -9.66 -13.09 25.05
C TYR A 39 -8.53 -12.07 25.03
N HIS A 40 -7.80 -11.91 26.14
CA HIS A 40 -6.63 -11.05 26.22
C HIS A 40 -5.52 -11.52 25.26
N LEU A 41 -5.17 -12.82 25.26
CA LEU A 41 -4.13 -13.35 24.37
C LEU A 41 -4.54 -13.36 22.89
N ARG A 42 -5.82 -13.59 22.58
CA ARG A 42 -6.33 -13.58 21.20
C ARG A 42 -6.45 -12.16 20.67
N SER A 43 -6.90 -11.22 21.49
CA SER A 43 -6.96 -9.80 21.13
C SER A 43 -5.54 -9.27 20.99
N GLU A 44 -4.64 -9.46 21.95
CA GLU A 44 -3.23 -9.02 21.86
C GLU A 44 -2.53 -9.58 20.60
N ARG A 45 -2.76 -10.84 20.22
CA ARG A 45 -2.21 -11.40 18.95
C ARG A 45 -2.81 -10.76 17.70
N ILE A 46 -4.03 -10.27 17.76
CA ILE A 46 -4.73 -9.59 16.66
C ILE A 46 -4.30 -8.12 16.63
N TRP A 47 -4.27 -7.41 17.76
CA TRP A 47 -3.73 -6.05 17.89
C TRP A 47 -2.25 -5.99 17.49
N LYS A 48 -1.41 -6.92 17.95
CA LYS A 48 0.00 -6.98 17.56
C LYS A 48 0.22 -7.35 16.08
N LYS A 49 -0.79 -7.93 15.42
CA LYS A 49 -0.83 -8.11 13.95
C LYS A 49 -1.43 -6.92 13.20
N MET A 50 -2.19 -6.05 13.87
CA MET A 50 -3.01 -5.00 13.27
C MET A 50 -2.39 -3.59 13.40
N TYR A 51 -1.36 -3.42 14.24
CA TYR A 51 -0.75 -2.09 14.51
C TYR A 51 0.77 -2.04 14.38
N PHE A 52 1.36 -2.98 13.63
CA PHE A 52 2.78 -2.93 13.31
C PHE A 52 2.97 -3.11 11.81
N VAL A 53 3.62 -2.15 11.17
CA VAL A 53 3.99 -2.22 9.75
C VAL A 53 4.85 -3.48 9.54
N ASP A 54 4.28 -4.50 8.87
CA ASP A 54 5.02 -5.70 8.48
C ASP A 54 5.94 -5.39 7.29
N ARG A 55 7.07 -4.72 7.58
CA ARG A 55 8.05 -4.32 6.56
C ARG A 55 8.57 -5.51 5.77
N GLN A 56 8.64 -6.70 6.38
CA GLN A 56 9.12 -7.89 5.69
C GLN A 56 8.11 -8.35 4.64
N LYS A 57 6.82 -8.37 4.99
CA LYS A 57 5.77 -8.72 4.03
C LYS A 57 5.66 -7.68 2.91
N ILE A 58 5.75 -6.39 3.23
CA ILE A 58 5.76 -5.32 2.22
C ILE A 58 6.94 -5.51 1.26
N GLU A 59 8.16 -5.69 1.77
CA GLU A 59 9.35 -5.88 0.92
C GLU A 59 9.25 -7.14 0.04
N GLN A 60 8.67 -8.23 0.55
CA GLN A 60 8.42 -9.43 -0.26
C GLN A 60 7.47 -9.17 -1.43
N ILE A 61 6.43 -8.36 -1.23
CA ILE A 61 5.49 -8.01 -2.30
C ILE A 61 6.16 -7.03 -3.29
N LEU A 62 6.93 -6.05 -2.81
CA LEU A 62 7.67 -5.13 -3.67
C LEU A 62 8.68 -5.85 -4.56
N GLY A 63 9.48 -6.76 -4.00
CA GLY A 63 10.42 -7.57 -4.79
C GLY A 63 9.72 -8.53 -5.77
N PHE A 64 8.52 -9.01 -5.42
CA PHE A 64 7.69 -9.77 -6.36
C PHE A 64 7.20 -8.89 -7.53
N LEU A 65 6.72 -7.68 -7.24
CA LEU A 65 6.29 -6.71 -8.24
C LEU A 65 7.45 -6.38 -9.22
N GLU A 66 8.63 -6.06 -8.70
CA GLU A 66 9.83 -5.78 -9.51
C GLU A 66 10.14 -6.94 -10.46
N LYS A 67 10.03 -8.19 -9.98
CA LYS A 67 10.20 -9.37 -10.82
C LYS A 67 9.13 -9.49 -11.91
N GLN A 68 7.85 -9.21 -11.60
CA GLN A 68 6.78 -9.24 -12.61
C GLN A 68 7.02 -8.20 -13.71
N LEU A 69 7.41 -6.98 -13.33
CA LEU A 69 7.71 -5.90 -14.27
C LEU A 69 8.90 -6.26 -15.17
N GLY A 70 9.96 -6.84 -14.60
CA GLY A 70 11.10 -7.31 -15.39
C GLY A 70 10.73 -8.44 -16.37
N LEU A 71 9.82 -9.34 -16.01
CA LEU A 71 9.29 -10.36 -16.93
C LEU A 71 8.42 -9.74 -18.03
N PHE A 72 7.64 -8.71 -17.70
CA PHE A 72 6.77 -8.03 -18.66
C PHE A 72 7.58 -7.23 -19.68
N GLU A 73 8.54 -6.42 -19.24
CA GLU A 73 9.40 -5.62 -20.13
C GLU A 73 10.42 -6.48 -20.91
N GLY A 74 10.77 -7.66 -20.40
CA GLY A 74 11.69 -8.58 -21.05
C GLY A 74 11.09 -9.45 -22.15
N HIS A 75 9.78 -9.30 -22.45
CA HIS A 75 9.09 -10.08 -23.47
C HIS A 75 8.67 -9.18 -24.65
N ASP A 76 9.16 -9.51 -25.85
CA ASP A 76 9.02 -8.64 -27.02
C ASP A 76 7.67 -8.78 -27.76
N ASN A 77 6.95 -9.89 -27.60
CA ASN A 77 5.71 -10.16 -28.32
C ASN A 77 4.68 -10.89 -27.47
N TRP A 78 3.52 -10.27 -27.29
CA TRP A 78 2.43 -10.80 -26.49
C TRP A 78 1.34 -11.53 -27.28
N ASP A 79 1.52 -11.69 -28.59
CA ASP A 79 0.55 -12.36 -29.44
C ASP A 79 0.50 -13.89 -29.19
N GLY A 80 -0.72 -14.42 -29.07
CA GLY A 80 -1.01 -15.84 -29.00
C GLY A 80 -1.35 -16.34 -27.59
N ASP A 81 -2.16 -17.40 -27.52
CA ASP A 81 -2.86 -17.85 -26.31
C ASP A 81 -1.96 -17.95 -25.06
N LEU A 82 -0.75 -18.50 -25.19
CA LEU A 82 0.16 -18.64 -24.06
C LEU A 82 0.72 -17.28 -23.59
N SER A 83 1.13 -16.44 -24.53
CA SER A 83 1.69 -15.12 -24.21
C SER A 83 0.62 -14.21 -23.62
N GLU A 84 -0.60 -14.25 -24.16
CA GLU A 84 -1.76 -13.53 -23.64
C GLU A 84 -2.07 -13.93 -22.18
N LEU A 85 -2.12 -15.23 -21.88
CA LEU A 85 -2.33 -15.72 -20.50
C LEU A 85 -1.20 -15.31 -19.53
N ILE A 86 0.04 -15.25 -20.02
CA ILE A 86 1.16 -14.75 -19.21
C ILE A 86 0.96 -13.27 -18.93
N ALA A 87 0.64 -12.46 -19.94
CA ALA A 87 0.40 -11.03 -19.78
C ALA A 87 -0.72 -10.73 -18.80
N GLU A 88 -1.87 -11.42 -18.93
CA GLU A 88 -2.98 -11.32 -17.99
C GLU A 88 -2.50 -11.50 -16.54
N ARG A 89 -1.70 -12.55 -16.29
CA ARG A 89 -1.21 -12.86 -14.94
C ARG A 89 -0.21 -11.84 -14.43
N LEU A 90 0.72 -11.39 -15.26
CA LEU A 90 1.71 -10.37 -14.90
C LEU A 90 1.02 -9.04 -14.54
N ILE A 91 0.06 -8.61 -15.36
CA ILE A 91 -0.70 -7.37 -15.16
C ILE A 91 -1.55 -7.48 -13.89
N GLN A 92 -2.34 -8.56 -13.75
CA GLN A 92 -3.20 -8.77 -12.58
C GLN A 92 -2.39 -8.70 -11.29
N THR A 93 -1.30 -9.48 -11.22
CA THR A 93 -0.51 -9.60 -10.00
C THR A 93 0.31 -8.36 -9.69
N SER A 94 0.65 -7.55 -10.71
CA SER A 94 1.25 -6.22 -10.50
C SER A 94 0.27 -5.25 -9.86
N ILE A 95 -1.00 -5.24 -10.33
CA ILE A 95 -2.07 -4.44 -9.73
C ILE A 95 -2.34 -4.88 -8.28
N ASP A 96 -2.52 -6.19 -8.06
CA ASP A 96 -2.76 -6.73 -6.72
C ASP A 96 -1.59 -6.42 -5.77
N SER A 97 -0.34 -6.41 -6.26
CA SER A 97 0.83 -6.04 -5.44
C SER A 97 0.77 -4.60 -4.93
N VAL A 98 0.35 -3.65 -5.78
CA VAL A 98 0.18 -2.24 -5.39
C VAL A 98 -0.92 -2.11 -4.35
N LEU A 99 -2.06 -2.79 -4.55
CA LEU A 99 -3.20 -2.74 -3.64
C LEU A 99 -2.88 -3.38 -2.28
N ASP A 100 -2.20 -4.53 -2.27
CA ASP A 100 -1.81 -5.24 -1.04
C ASP A 100 -0.80 -4.43 -0.22
N VAL A 101 0.20 -3.84 -0.88
CA VAL A 101 1.15 -2.94 -0.20
C VAL A 101 0.46 -1.68 0.28
N GLY A 102 -0.44 -1.11 -0.53
CA GLY A 102 -1.23 0.05 -0.15
C GLY A 102 -2.04 -0.19 1.13
N ASN A 103 -2.80 -1.30 1.18
CA ASN A 103 -3.52 -1.70 2.38
C ASN A 103 -2.57 -1.91 3.58
N ALA A 104 -1.44 -2.59 3.40
CA ALA A 104 -0.49 -2.81 4.47
C ALA A 104 0.11 -1.51 5.03
N VAL A 105 0.35 -0.50 4.18
CA VAL A 105 0.79 0.84 4.59
C VAL A 105 -0.33 1.55 5.34
N ILE A 106 -1.55 1.56 4.81
CA ILE A 106 -2.74 2.18 5.44
C ILE A 106 -2.96 1.64 6.85
N ASP A 107 -2.99 0.31 6.99
CA ASP A 107 -3.18 -0.37 8.28
C ASP A 107 -2.02 -0.05 9.23
N GLY A 108 -0.79 -0.12 8.73
CA GLY A 108 0.41 0.04 9.54
C GLY A 108 0.63 1.45 10.11
N PHE A 109 0.13 2.48 9.43
CA PHE A 109 0.21 3.88 9.86
C PHE A 109 -1.09 4.43 10.46
N ILE A 110 -2.12 3.59 10.60
CA ILE A 110 -3.43 3.97 11.18
C ILE A 110 -4.03 5.14 10.39
N MET A 111 -4.04 5.00 9.06
CA MET A 111 -4.68 5.93 8.13
C MET A 111 -6.21 5.72 8.12
N ARG A 112 -6.94 6.45 7.26
CA ARG A 112 -8.38 6.20 7.07
C ARG A 112 -8.63 4.86 6.35
N ASP A 113 -9.73 4.18 6.69
CA ASP A 113 -10.09 2.92 6.03
C ASP A 113 -10.52 3.14 4.56
N PRO A 114 -10.05 2.30 3.60
CA PRO A 114 -10.51 2.34 2.21
C PRO A 114 -11.87 1.66 2.07
N GLY A 115 -12.79 2.27 1.31
CA GLY A 115 -14.06 1.66 0.91
C GLY A 115 -14.00 0.92 -0.43
N SER A 116 -12.93 1.13 -1.21
CA SER A 116 -12.74 0.65 -2.58
C SER A 116 -11.26 0.57 -2.96
N TYR A 117 -10.93 -0.02 -4.11
CA TYR A 117 -9.56 -0.01 -4.63
C TYR A 117 -9.09 1.40 -5.03
N GLU A 118 -9.99 2.25 -5.51
CA GLU A 118 -9.66 3.66 -5.79
C GLU A 118 -9.33 4.41 -4.50
N ASP A 119 -10.07 4.14 -3.41
CA ASP A 119 -9.78 4.73 -2.11
C ASP A 119 -8.37 4.41 -1.62
N ILE A 120 -7.86 3.19 -1.84
CA ILE A 120 -6.48 2.84 -1.47
C ILE A 120 -5.50 3.80 -2.15
N ILE A 121 -5.68 4.04 -3.44
CA ILE A 121 -4.81 4.95 -4.21
C ILE A 121 -4.94 6.40 -3.71
N ASP A 122 -6.17 6.83 -3.42
CA ASP A 122 -6.43 8.17 -2.88
C ASP A 122 -5.79 8.38 -1.51
N ILE A 123 -5.87 7.39 -0.61
CA ILE A 123 -5.25 7.48 0.71
C ILE A 123 -3.72 7.57 0.58
N LEU A 124 -3.12 6.77 -0.29
CA LEU A 124 -1.68 6.83 -0.54
C LEU A 124 -1.24 8.20 -1.10
N GLN A 125 -2.09 8.84 -1.91
CA GLN A 125 -1.85 10.20 -2.38
C GLN A 125 -2.01 11.24 -1.26
N ASP A 126 -3.11 11.18 -0.51
CA ASP A 126 -3.43 12.10 0.59
C ASP A 126 -2.30 12.12 1.63
N GLU A 127 -1.77 10.93 1.95
CA GLU A 127 -0.68 10.71 2.91
C GLU A 127 0.72 10.86 2.29
N LYS A 128 0.78 11.30 1.03
CA LYS A 128 2.02 11.62 0.28
C LYS A 128 2.99 10.44 0.14
N VAL A 129 2.46 9.21 0.14
CA VAL A 129 3.23 8.01 -0.23
C VAL A 129 3.52 8.03 -1.73
N ILE A 130 2.55 8.48 -2.53
CA ILE A 130 2.67 8.66 -3.99
C ILE A 130 2.28 10.08 -4.39
N SER A 131 2.74 10.52 -5.57
CA SER A 131 2.31 11.81 -6.14
C SER A 131 0.94 11.71 -6.79
N GLU A 132 0.30 12.86 -7.02
CA GLU A 132 -0.96 12.96 -7.77
C GLU A 132 -0.84 12.37 -9.18
N GLU A 133 0.28 12.59 -9.87
CA GLU A 133 0.56 11.99 -11.18
C GLU A 133 0.50 10.46 -11.11
N LYS A 134 1.12 9.85 -10.11
CA LYS A 134 1.14 8.39 -9.93
C LYS A 134 -0.24 7.87 -9.56
N ALA A 135 -0.98 8.59 -8.73
CA ALA A 135 -2.36 8.24 -8.40
C ALA A 135 -3.26 8.20 -9.64
N ILE A 136 -3.15 9.19 -10.54
CA ILE A 136 -3.84 9.20 -11.83
C ILE A 136 -3.47 7.97 -12.67
N GLN A 137 -2.17 7.64 -12.75
CA GLN A 137 -1.70 6.47 -13.50
C GLN A 137 -2.25 5.16 -12.93
N PHE A 138 -2.24 4.96 -11.61
CA PHE A 138 -2.81 3.76 -11.01
C PHE A 138 -4.30 3.63 -11.25
N LYS A 139 -5.05 4.74 -11.08
CA LYS A 139 -6.51 4.74 -11.31
C LYS A 139 -6.88 4.37 -12.75
N LYS A 140 -6.08 4.75 -13.75
CA LYS A 140 -6.27 4.30 -15.14
C LYS A 140 -6.17 2.78 -15.31
N VAL A 141 -5.39 2.11 -14.47
CA VAL A 141 -5.10 0.67 -14.58
C VAL A 141 -6.08 -0.19 -13.76
N LEU A 142 -6.70 0.35 -12.71
CA LEU A 142 -7.64 -0.40 -11.86
C LEU A 142 -8.81 -1.08 -12.63
N PRO A 143 -9.40 -0.49 -13.69
CA PRO A 143 -10.42 -1.16 -14.50
C PRO A 143 -9.95 -2.50 -15.12
N LEU A 144 -8.65 -2.62 -15.45
CA LEU A 144 -8.09 -3.86 -16.00
C LEU A 144 -8.25 -5.02 -15.02
N ARG A 145 -8.18 -4.76 -13.72
CA ARG A 145 -8.36 -5.79 -12.70
C ARG A 145 -9.77 -6.37 -12.73
N LYS A 146 -10.79 -5.53 -12.95
CA LYS A 146 -12.17 -6.00 -13.10
C LYS A 146 -12.28 -6.93 -14.32
N MET A 147 -11.69 -6.52 -15.44
CA MET A 147 -11.64 -7.34 -16.66
C MET A 147 -10.99 -8.71 -16.40
N LEU A 148 -9.86 -8.74 -15.71
CA LEU A 148 -9.09 -9.95 -15.43
C LEU A 148 -9.75 -10.90 -14.42
N VAL A 149 -10.56 -10.39 -13.49
CA VAL A 149 -11.07 -11.18 -12.35
C VAL A 149 -12.57 -11.48 -12.47
N GLN A 150 -13.34 -10.59 -13.09
CA GLN A 150 -14.80 -10.72 -13.20
C GLN A 150 -15.23 -10.99 -14.65
N ASP A 151 -14.71 -10.21 -15.60
CA ASP A 151 -15.13 -10.25 -17.01
C ASP A 151 -14.18 -11.13 -17.86
N PHE A 152 -13.60 -12.17 -17.25
CA PHE A 152 -12.48 -12.97 -17.79
C PHE A 152 -12.80 -13.77 -19.07
N ILE A 153 -14.06 -13.82 -19.49
CA ILE A 153 -14.47 -14.44 -20.77
C ILE A 153 -14.28 -13.46 -21.94
N GLU A 154 -14.28 -12.17 -21.66
CA GLU A 154 -14.27 -11.08 -22.65
C GLU A 154 -13.01 -10.21 -22.51
N VAL A 155 -11.88 -10.80 -22.12
CA VAL A 155 -10.61 -10.08 -21.94
C VAL A 155 -10.16 -9.44 -23.26
N ASN A 156 -9.95 -8.13 -23.22
CA ASN A 156 -9.38 -7.37 -24.33
C ASN A 156 -7.86 -7.24 -24.15
N HIS A 157 -7.09 -8.20 -24.69
CA HIS A 157 -5.63 -8.21 -24.58
C HIS A 157 -4.96 -6.95 -25.12
N LYS A 158 -5.49 -6.36 -26.20
CA LYS A 158 -4.94 -5.10 -26.75
C LYS A 158 -5.05 -3.95 -25.77
N GLU A 159 -6.18 -3.85 -25.09
CA GLU A 159 -6.42 -2.84 -24.06
C GLU A 159 -5.57 -3.10 -22.81
N LEU A 160 -5.48 -4.35 -22.34
CA LEU A 160 -4.59 -4.74 -21.25
C LEU A 160 -3.16 -4.27 -21.50
N HIS A 161 -2.60 -4.63 -22.65
CA HIS A 161 -1.25 -4.25 -23.02
C HIS A 161 -1.08 -2.74 -23.14
N ALA A 162 -1.96 -2.07 -23.86
CA ALA A 162 -1.84 -0.64 -24.10
C ALA A 162 -1.92 0.16 -22.79
N VAL A 163 -2.95 -0.08 -21.97
CA VAL A 163 -3.18 0.65 -20.73
C VAL A 163 -2.10 0.35 -19.69
N PHE A 164 -1.71 -0.92 -19.53
CA PHE A 164 -0.65 -1.25 -18.58
C PHE A 164 0.69 -0.68 -19.01
N SER A 165 1.05 -0.78 -20.30
CA SER A 165 2.32 -0.25 -20.81
C SER A 165 2.42 1.28 -20.74
N GLU A 166 1.32 2.01 -21.00
CA GLU A 166 1.29 3.48 -20.85
C GLU A 166 1.55 3.91 -19.40
N ASN A 167 1.20 3.08 -18.43
CA ASN A 167 1.24 3.40 -16.99
C ASN A 167 2.31 2.61 -16.22
N ILE A 168 3.16 1.83 -16.90
CA ILE A 168 4.13 0.91 -16.26
C ILE A 168 5.15 1.65 -15.39
N GLU A 169 5.49 2.89 -15.76
CA GLU A 169 6.40 3.74 -14.99
C GLU A 169 5.86 4.09 -13.59
N ALA A 170 4.55 4.01 -13.35
CA ALA A 170 4.00 4.13 -11.99
C ALA A 170 4.39 2.91 -11.14
N PHE A 171 4.24 1.71 -11.71
CA PHE A 171 4.56 0.46 -11.03
C PHE A 171 6.06 0.32 -10.77
N LYS A 172 6.90 0.75 -11.72
CA LYS A 172 8.37 0.70 -11.57
C LYS A 172 8.89 1.60 -10.46
N GLN A 173 8.24 2.74 -10.23
CA GLN A 173 8.65 3.70 -9.20
C GLN A 173 8.04 3.40 -7.81
N PHE A 174 6.93 2.66 -7.77
CA PHE A 174 6.20 2.37 -6.55
C PHE A 174 7.03 1.71 -5.44
N PRO A 175 7.89 0.71 -5.71
CA PRO A 175 8.75 0.12 -4.67
C PRO A 175 9.60 1.15 -3.93
N ASP A 176 10.26 2.04 -4.67
CA ASP A 176 11.12 3.05 -4.07
C ASP A 176 10.33 4.12 -3.33
N LEU A 177 9.16 4.52 -3.84
CA LEU A 177 8.25 5.42 -3.14
C LEU A 177 7.85 4.86 -1.77
N VAL A 178 7.44 3.59 -1.72
CA VAL A 178 7.05 2.92 -0.47
C VAL A 178 8.26 2.76 0.46
N ARG A 179 9.41 2.28 -0.04
CA ARG A 179 10.64 2.13 0.78
C ARG A 179 11.09 3.46 1.38
N ASN A 180 11.03 4.54 0.60
CA ASN A 180 11.36 5.88 1.06
C ASN A 180 10.38 6.37 2.13
N TYR A 181 9.08 6.18 1.92
CA TYR A 181 8.04 6.51 2.91
C TYR A 181 8.28 5.76 4.24
N LEU A 182 8.46 4.44 4.17
CA LEU A 182 8.76 3.59 5.34
C LEU A 182 10.03 4.02 6.07
N THR A 183 11.06 4.45 5.34
CA THR A 183 12.33 4.92 5.92
C THR A 183 12.17 6.28 6.59
N ASN A 184 11.41 7.20 5.99
CA ASN A 184 11.21 8.54 6.52
C ASN A 184 10.34 8.53 7.78
N GLU A 185 9.25 7.76 7.78
CA GLU A 185 8.31 7.73 8.90
C GLU A 185 8.79 6.87 10.07
N LEU A 186 9.56 5.82 9.80
CA LEU A 186 9.96 4.85 10.84
C LEU A 186 11.47 4.81 11.11
N GLY A 187 12.25 5.66 10.44
CA GLY A 187 13.70 5.72 10.52
C GLY A 187 14.44 4.55 9.84
N PRO A 188 15.76 4.72 9.56
CA PRO A 188 16.62 3.61 9.17
C PRO A 188 16.67 2.61 10.33
N VAL A 189 16.51 1.32 10.02
CA VAL A 189 16.32 0.24 11.01
C VAL A 189 17.40 0.28 12.11
N SER A 190 17.08 0.91 13.24
CA SER A 190 17.74 0.79 14.55
C SER A 190 16.74 1.14 15.66
N ALA A 191 15.67 0.37 15.74
CA ALA A 191 14.85 0.29 16.94
C ALA A 191 14.65 -1.20 17.25
N PHE A 192 15.70 -1.79 17.83
CA PHE A 192 15.74 -3.02 18.63
C PHE A 192 14.90 -4.23 18.17
N LYS A 193 15.58 -5.25 17.63
CA LYS A 193 15.22 -6.66 17.89
C LYS A 193 16.12 -7.16 19.01
N ASN A 194 15.54 -7.47 20.17
CA ASN A 194 16.11 -8.41 21.15
C ASN A 194 15.53 -9.80 20.86
#